data_AF-A0A2D4YA04-F1
#
_entry.id   AF-A0A2D4YA04-F1
#
_cell.length_a   1.000
_cell.length_b   1.000
_cell.length_c   1.000
_cell.angle_alpha   90.00
_cell.angle_beta   90.00
_cell.angle_gamma   90.00
#
_symmetry.space_group_name_H-M   'P 1'
#
loop_
_entity.id
_entity.type
_entity.pdbx_description
1 polymer ?
#
loop_
_entity_poly.entity_id
_entity_poly.type
_entity_poly.pdbx_seq_one_letter_code
_entity_poly.pdbx_strand_id
1 'polypeptide(L)'
;MAPVKQNKINGVSFVAARDLVDSTHVAPVVKVNANYAAIMPFGFIKNLEHPEIIHNTDRQWFGETRAGAEQYISELRKAEIKVMIKPQIWVWGGEFTGEIMMTTEEDWKALEDAYSSFILEYADMAEKVNAEIFCIGTELELFVKFRPKYWSQLIKKIKAIYKGKLTYAANWNEFAKTPFWDQLDYIGIDAYFPLSDKKTPSYEDCLEGWKSHKPIIEKLSKQLDRPILFTEYGYRSVDYSGRQPWVSD
;
A
#
# COMPACT_ATOMS: atom_id res chain seq x y z
N MET A 1 9.20 11.23 29.97
CA MET A 1 9.02 9.82 29.57
C MET A 1 10.09 9.52 28.53
N ALA A 2 10.85 8.43 28.67
CA ALA A 2 11.75 8.00 27.60
C ALA A 2 10.92 7.74 26.33
N PRO A 3 11.41 8.09 25.12
CA PRO A 3 10.69 7.79 23.90
C PRO A 3 10.47 6.27 23.84
N VAL A 4 9.21 5.86 23.75
CA VAL A 4 8.86 4.45 23.49
C VAL A 4 9.57 4.09 22.20
N LYS A 5 10.56 3.21 22.30
CA LYS A 5 11.33 2.74 21.14
C LYS A 5 10.35 2.01 20.23
N GLN A 6 9.89 2.67 19.17
CA GLN A 6 8.97 2.08 18.22
C GLN A 6 9.67 0.87 17.60
N ASN A 7 9.10 -0.32 17.79
CA ASN A 7 9.66 -1.54 17.21
C ASN A 7 9.66 -1.38 15.68
N LYS A 8 10.82 -1.62 15.06
CA LYS A 8 10.99 -1.52 13.61
C LYS A 8 10.01 -2.48 12.90
N ILE A 9 9.32 -1.96 11.89
CA ILE A 9 8.46 -2.75 11.01
C ILE A 9 9.36 -3.39 9.95
N ASN A 10 9.55 -4.70 10.04
CA ASN A 10 10.22 -5.53 9.03
C ASN A 10 9.12 -6.30 8.29
N GLY A 11 8.54 -5.65 7.29
CA GLY A 11 7.39 -6.15 6.55
C GLY A 11 7.78 -6.96 5.30
N VAL A 12 6.90 -7.87 4.90
CA VAL A 12 6.88 -8.46 3.56
C VAL A 12 5.50 -8.32 2.93
N SER A 13 5.44 -8.17 1.61
CA SER A 13 4.19 -8.25 0.87
C SER A 13 3.75 -9.71 0.77
N PHE A 14 2.58 -10.04 1.33
CA PHE A 14 2.01 -11.38 1.29
C PHE A 14 0.86 -11.40 0.28
N VAL A 15 1.23 -11.66 -0.98
CA VAL A 15 0.34 -11.54 -2.15
C VAL A 15 -0.84 -12.50 -2.03
N ALA A 16 -2.04 -12.03 -2.41
CA ALA A 16 -3.24 -12.83 -2.45
C ALA A 16 -3.09 -14.05 -3.37
N ALA A 17 -3.72 -15.16 -3.01
CA ALA A 17 -3.69 -16.39 -3.79
C ALA A 17 -5.11 -16.98 -3.90
N ARG A 18 -5.27 -17.96 -4.78
CA ARG A 18 -6.56 -18.63 -5.04
C ARG A 18 -7.03 -19.50 -3.88
N ASP A 19 -6.10 -20.02 -3.10
CA ASP A 19 -6.34 -21.06 -2.11
C ASP A 19 -6.16 -20.54 -0.68
N LEU A 20 -6.66 -21.30 0.28
CA LEU A 20 -6.34 -21.10 1.70
C LEU A 20 -4.83 -21.20 1.92
N VAL A 21 -4.31 -20.39 2.84
CA VAL A 21 -2.92 -20.53 3.29
C VAL A 21 -2.85 -21.32 4.58
N ASP A 22 -1.65 -21.82 4.89
CA ASP A 22 -1.35 -22.58 6.10
C ASP A 22 0.09 -22.29 6.56
N SER A 23 0.59 -23.04 7.54
CA SER A 23 1.95 -22.88 8.05
C SER A 23 3.04 -23.05 6.99
N THR A 24 2.81 -23.78 5.89
CA THR A 24 3.80 -23.96 4.83
C THR A 24 4.01 -22.67 4.03
N HIS A 25 2.96 -21.85 3.91
CA HIS A 25 3.00 -20.54 3.27
C HIS A 25 3.56 -19.46 4.21
N VAL A 26 3.37 -19.60 5.53
CA VAL A 26 3.88 -18.67 6.55
C VAL A 26 5.36 -18.91 6.86
N ALA A 27 5.86 -20.14 6.74
CA ALA A 27 7.25 -20.47 7.08
C ALA A 27 8.31 -19.60 6.33
N PRO A 28 8.17 -19.31 5.02
CA PRO A 28 9.06 -18.37 4.33
C PRO A 28 9.07 -16.94 4.91
N VAL A 29 7.92 -16.45 5.39
CA VAL A 29 7.80 -15.12 6.03
C VAL A 29 8.65 -15.05 7.29
N VAL A 30 8.58 -16.08 8.13
CA VAL A 30 9.39 -16.20 9.36
C VAL A 30 10.86 -16.36 9.01
N LYS A 31 11.19 -17.15 7.97
CA LYS A 31 12.58 -17.41 7.53
C LYS A 31 13.33 -16.14 7.13
N VAL A 32 12.64 -15.14 6.61
CA VAL A 32 13.23 -13.83 6.28
C VAL A 32 13.23 -12.84 7.46
N ASN A 33 12.88 -13.30 8.66
CA ASN A 33 12.78 -12.52 9.89
C ASN A 33 11.79 -11.35 9.80
N ALA A 34 10.73 -11.52 9.00
CA ALA A 34 9.64 -10.56 8.97
C ALA A 34 8.87 -10.62 10.30
N ASN A 35 8.45 -9.46 10.80
CA ASN A 35 7.53 -9.34 11.93
C ASN A 35 6.18 -8.72 11.53
N TYR A 36 6.07 -8.31 10.25
CA TYR A 36 4.84 -7.84 9.64
C TYR A 36 4.63 -8.49 8.27
N ALA A 37 3.36 -8.66 7.88
CA ALA A 37 2.96 -9.00 6.52
C ALA A 37 1.90 -8.02 6.01
N ALA A 38 2.02 -7.54 4.78
CA ALA A 38 0.97 -6.78 4.11
C ALA A 38 -0.02 -7.75 3.46
N ILE A 39 -1.29 -7.67 3.85
CA ILE A 39 -2.40 -8.45 3.30
C ILE A 39 -3.16 -7.58 2.31
N MET A 40 -3.29 -8.04 1.07
CA MET A 40 -3.74 -7.24 -0.06
C MET A 40 -5.02 -7.81 -0.68
N PRO A 41 -6.20 -7.53 -0.10
CA PRO A 41 -7.45 -7.76 -0.80
C PRO A 41 -7.54 -6.81 -2.01
N PHE A 42 -8.27 -7.20 -3.05
CA PHE A 42 -8.35 -6.44 -4.30
C PHE A 42 -9.76 -5.94 -4.61
N GLY A 43 -9.81 -4.74 -5.18
CA GLY A 43 -10.92 -4.22 -5.97
C GLY A 43 -10.52 -4.11 -7.43
N PHE A 44 -11.48 -4.23 -8.34
CA PHE A 44 -11.22 -4.28 -9.78
C PHE A 44 -11.95 -3.17 -10.52
N ILE A 45 -11.21 -2.45 -11.36
CA ILE A 45 -11.74 -1.42 -12.28
C ILE A 45 -11.49 -1.87 -13.72
N LYS A 46 -12.46 -1.59 -14.60
CA LYS A 46 -12.42 -2.01 -16.01
C LYS A 46 -11.35 -1.30 -16.86
N ASN A 47 -11.16 0.00 -16.66
CA ASN A 47 -10.16 0.84 -17.34
C ASN A 47 -9.99 2.17 -16.56
N LEU A 48 -9.03 3.00 -16.95
CA LEU A 48 -8.67 4.24 -16.24
C LEU A 48 -9.80 5.30 -16.11
N GLU A 49 -10.86 5.21 -16.93
CA GLU A 49 -11.97 6.16 -16.94
C GLU A 49 -13.27 5.56 -16.37
N HIS A 50 -13.23 4.34 -15.83
CA HIS A 50 -14.42 3.64 -15.33
C HIS A 50 -14.60 3.82 -13.81
N PRO A 51 -15.78 4.25 -13.33
CA PRO A 51 -15.96 4.60 -11.93
C PRO A 51 -16.29 3.43 -10.99
N GLU A 52 -16.74 2.29 -11.51
CA GLU A 52 -17.17 1.17 -10.67
C GLU A 52 -15.99 0.33 -10.19
N ILE A 53 -16.04 -0.07 -8.92
CA ILE A 53 -15.07 -0.97 -8.28
C ILE A 53 -15.78 -2.27 -7.88
N ILE A 54 -15.38 -3.37 -8.50
CA ILE A 54 -15.88 -4.72 -8.16
C ILE A 54 -14.98 -5.30 -7.06
N HIS A 55 -15.54 -5.66 -5.92
CA HIS A 55 -14.78 -6.28 -4.82
C HIS A 55 -15.64 -7.23 -3.99
N ASN A 56 -14.97 -8.10 -3.24
CA ASN A 56 -15.56 -9.12 -2.37
C ASN A 56 -16.62 -10.01 -3.07
N THR A 57 -16.31 -10.51 -4.28
CA THR A 57 -17.20 -11.37 -5.07
C THR A 57 -16.71 -12.81 -5.16
N ASP A 58 -17.61 -13.76 -5.45
CA ASP A 58 -17.28 -15.19 -5.62
C ASP A 58 -16.37 -15.50 -6.83
N ARG A 59 -16.10 -14.50 -7.70
CA ARG A 59 -15.24 -14.66 -8.88
C ARG A 59 -13.78 -14.26 -8.63
N GLN A 60 -13.49 -13.71 -7.46
CA GLN A 60 -12.14 -13.32 -7.07
C GLN A 60 -11.36 -14.53 -6.55
N TRP A 61 -10.03 -14.42 -6.54
CA TRP A 61 -9.22 -15.37 -5.79
C TRP A 61 -9.56 -15.25 -4.31
N PHE A 62 -9.51 -16.37 -3.60
CA PHE A 62 -9.91 -16.41 -2.20
C PHE A 62 -9.21 -15.32 -1.37
N GLY A 63 -7.89 -15.21 -1.45
CA GLY A 63 -7.10 -14.21 -0.72
C GLY A 63 -7.36 -12.75 -1.11
N GLU A 64 -8.04 -12.48 -2.24
CA GLU A 64 -8.42 -11.13 -2.66
C GLU A 64 -9.72 -10.66 -1.98
N THR A 65 -10.45 -11.58 -1.34
CA THR A 65 -11.72 -11.31 -0.64
C THR A 65 -11.49 -10.99 0.83
N ARG A 66 -12.53 -10.47 1.48
CA ARG A 66 -12.53 -10.29 2.95
C ARG A 66 -12.31 -11.60 3.68
N ALA A 67 -13.02 -12.66 3.29
CA ALA A 67 -12.92 -13.96 3.95
C ALA A 67 -11.51 -14.56 3.84
N GLY A 68 -10.87 -14.40 2.68
CA GLY A 68 -9.49 -14.85 2.50
C GLY A 68 -8.48 -14.01 3.27
N ALA A 69 -8.63 -12.69 3.26
CA ALA A 69 -7.80 -11.81 4.08
C ALA A 69 -7.88 -12.18 5.57
N GLU A 70 -9.09 -12.39 6.11
CA GLU A 70 -9.30 -12.83 7.50
C GLU A 70 -8.64 -14.20 7.78
N GLN A 71 -8.75 -15.15 6.85
CA GLN A 71 -8.10 -16.46 6.99
C GLN A 71 -6.58 -16.37 6.96
N TYR A 72 -6.01 -15.56 6.07
CA TYR A 72 -4.57 -15.37 5.94
C TYR A 72 -4.00 -14.72 7.22
N ILE A 73 -4.70 -13.71 7.74
CA ILE A 73 -4.34 -13.03 8.99
C ILE A 73 -4.33 -14.03 10.15
N SER A 74 -5.33 -14.92 10.22
CA SER A 74 -5.40 -15.97 11.25
C SER A 74 -4.17 -16.89 11.22
N GLU A 75 -3.71 -17.33 10.05
CA GLU A 75 -2.51 -18.18 9.94
C GLU A 75 -1.23 -17.42 10.28
N LEU A 76 -1.08 -16.18 9.83
CA LEU A 76 0.08 -15.33 10.14
C LEU A 76 0.20 -15.08 11.66
N ARG A 77 -0.94 -14.85 12.33
CA ARG A 77 -1.00 -14.63 13.78
C ARG A 77 -0.51 -15.84 14.58
N LYS A 78 -0.66 -17.07 14.09
CA LYS A 78 -0.12 -18.28 14.75
C LYS A 78 1.41 -18.27 14.83
N ALA A 79 2.07 -17.52 13.95
CA ALA A 79 3.52 -17.30 13.94
C ALA A 79 3.91 -15.91 14.48
N GLU A 80 3.03 -15.24 15.22
CA GLU A 80 3.23 -13.91 15.81
C GLU A 80 3.54 -12.79 14.79
N ILE A 81 3.14 -12.99 13.53
CA ILE A 81 3.27 -11.99 12.48
C ILE A 81 2.13 -10.98 12.58
N LYS A 82 2.50 -9.70 12.71
CA LYS A 82 1.57 -8.57 12.67
C LYS A 82 1.16 -8.25 11.24
N VAL A 83 0.09 -7.50 11.06
CA VAL A 83 -0.47 -7.29 9.71
C VAL A 83 -0.69 -5.82 9.40
N MET A 84 -0.38 -5.47 8.15
CA MET A 84 -0.91 -4.28 7.49
C MET A 84 -1.97 -4.74 6.49
N ILE A 85 -3.20 -4.26 6.62
CA ILE A 85 -4.21 -4.47 5.57
C ILE A 85 -4.02 -3.36 4.53
N LYS A 86 -3.77 -3.74 3.29
CA LYS A 86 -3.47 -2.85 2.16
C LYS A 86 -4.39 -3.21 0.99
N PRO A 87 -5.67 -2.80 0.99
CA PRO A 87 -6.56 -3.03 -0.13
C PRO A 87 -6.03 -2.29 -1.36
N GLN A 88 -5.92 -2.99 -2.48
CA GLN A 88 -5.38 -2.44 -3.73
C GLN A 88 -6.44 -2.46 -4.83
N ILE A 89 -6.25 -1.61 -5.85
CA ILE A 89 -7.04 -1.64 -7.07
C ILE A 89 -6.22 -2.32 -8.16
N TRP A 90 -6.86 -3.23 -8.90
CA TRP A 90 -6.35 -3.73 -10.16
C TRP A 90 -7.18 -3.13 -11.31
N VAL A 91 -6.54 -2.36 -12.18
CA VAL A 91 -7.14 -1.95 -13.45
C VAL A 91 -6.90 -3.06 -14.46
N TRP A 92 -7.96 -3.50 -15.15
CA TRP A 92 -7.84 -4.59 -16.12
C TRP A 92 -6.77 -4.29 -17.18
N GLY A 93 -6.06 -5.34 -17.61
CA GLY A 93 -4.90 -5.17 -18.49
C GLY A 93 -3.62 -4.73 -17.77
N GLY A 94 -3.66 -4.45 -16.47
CA GLY A 94 -2.49 -4.03 -15.69
C GLY A 94 -2.13 -2.57 -15.90
N GLU A 95 -3.12 -1.72 -16.24
CA GLU A 95 -2.91 -0.27 -16.35
C GLU A 95 -2.52 0.33 -14.99
N PHE A 96 -1.69 1.37 -15.03
CA PHE A 96 -1.19 2.00 -13.81
C PHE A 96 -2.30 2.77 -13.08
N THR A 97 -2.57 2.40 -11.82
CA THR A 97 -3.65 2.98 -11.01
C THR A 97 -3.50 4.48 -10.78
N GLY A 98 -2.27 5.01 -10.86
CA GLY A 98 -2.01 6.43 -10.69
C GLY A 98 -2.69 7.28 -11.76
N GLU A 99 -3.04 6.69 -12.91
CA GLU A 99 -3.66 7.34 -14.06
C GLU A 99 -5.20 7.27 -14.06
N ILE A 100 -5.83 6.66 -13.03
CA ILE A 100 -7.29 6.64 -12.92
C ILE A 100 -7.82 8.09 -12.87
N MET A 101 -8.60 8.47 -13.88
CA MET A 101 -9.09 9.82 -14.07
C MET A 101 -10.45 9.80 -14.76
N MET A 102 -11.49 10.25 -14.04
CA MET A 102 -12.83 10.31 -14.61
C MET A 102 -12.99 11.56 -15.49
N THR A 103 -13.84 11.44 -16.52
CA THR A 103 -14.07 12.50 -17.52
C THR A 103 -15.21 13.45 -17.14
N THR A 104 -16.14 13.01 -16.30
CA THR A 104 -17.31 13.77 -15.84
C THR A 104 -17.39 13.88 -14.32
N GLU A 105 -18.05 14.90 -13.79
CA GLU A 105 -18.26 15.04 -12.33
C GLU A 105 -19.18 13.93 -11.79
N GLU A 106 -20.10 13.43 -12.62
CA GLU A 106 -20.95 12.29 -12.31
C GLU A 106 -20.13 11.02 -12.09
N ASP A 107 -19.20 10.73 -13.01
CA ASP A 107 -18.30 9.58 -12.88
C ASP A 107 -17.34 9.74 -11.70
N TRP A 108 -16.86 10.95 -11.44
CA TRP A 108 -16.06 11.22 -10.25
C TRP A 108 -16.80 10.90 -8.95
N LYS A 109 -18.07 11.32 -8.83
CA LYS A 109 -18.89 10.98 -7.66
C LYS A 109 -19.16 9.47 -7.57
N ALA A 110 -19.42 8.81 -8.70
CA ALA A 110 -19.60 7.37 -8.74
C ALA A 110 -18.33 6.63 -8.25
N LEU A 111 -17.14 7.08 -8.66
CA LEU A 111 -15.87 6.54 -8.18
C LEU A 111 -15.64 6.82 -6.69
N GLU A 112 -15.97 8.02 -6.21
CA GLU A 112 -15.90 8.37 -4.78
C GLU A 112 -16.78 7.45 -3.91
N ASP A 113 -18.01 7.17 -4.37
CA ASP A 113 -18.93 6.27 -3.68
C ASP A 113 -18.45 4.82 -3.73
N ALA A 114 -18.01 4.34 -4.89
CA ALA A 114 -17.47 2.99 -5.08
C ALA A 114 -16.20 2.77 -4.23
N TYR A 115 -15.27 3.72 -4.24
CA TYR A 115 -14.04 3.65 -3.44
C TYR A 115 -14.33 3.73 -1.94
N SER A 116 -15.31 4.56 -1.53
CA SER A 116 -15.74 4.60 -0.12
C SER A 116 -16.29 3.25 0.32
N SER A 117 -17.16 2.61 -0.49
CA SER A 117 -17.69 1.27 -0.18
C SER A 117 -16.55 0.25 -0.05
N PHE A 118 -15.66 0.22 -1.02
CA PHE A 118 -14.50 -0.68 -1.04
C PHE A 118 -13.60 -0.50 0.19
N ILE A 119 -13.15 0.72 0.46
CA ILE A 119 -12.18 0.96 1.55
C ILE A 119 -12.81 0.84 2.94
N LEU A 120 -14.08 1.24 3.11
CA LEU A 120 -14.72 1.15 4.43
C LEU A 120 -15.07 -0.31 4.80
N GLU A 121 -15.32 -1.18 3.83
CA GLU A 121 -15.44 -2.63 4.06
C GLU A 121 -14.18 -3.20 4.73
N TYR A 122 -13.00 -2.82 4.21
CA TYR A 122 -11.72 -3.28 4.75
C TYR A 122 -11.27 -2.51 5.98
N ALA A 123 -11.74 -1.27 6.20
CA ALA A 123 -11.55 -0.56 7.47
C ALA A 123 -12.32 -1.25 8.61
N ASP A 124 -13.56 -1.68 8.38
CA ASP A 124 -14.34 -2.48 9.32
C ASP A 124 -13.68 -3.84 9.60
N MET A 125 -13.20 -4.53 8.55
CA MET A 125 -12.41 -5.74 8.71
C MET A 125 -11.15 -5.50 9.55
N ALA A 126 -10.39 -4.43 9.27
CA ALA A 126 -9.17 -4.08 9.99
C ALA A 126 -9.41 -3.86 11.49
N GLU A 127 -10.52 -3.22 11.85
CA GLU A 127 -10.91 -3.06 13.25
C GLU A 127 -11.25 -4.41 13.89
N LYS A 128 -12.07 -5.24 13.23
CA LYS A 128 -12.49 -6.55 13.76
C LYS A 128 -11.32 -7.50 14.03
N VAL A 129 -10.32 -7.51 13.16
CA VAL A 129 -9.13 -8.37 13.30
C VAL A 129 -8.01 -7.71 14.10
N ASN A 130 -8.25 -6.49 14.63
CA ASN A 130 -7.27 -5.68 15.35
C ASN A 130 -5.95 -5.54 14.58
N ALA A 131 -6.03 -5.25 13.27
CA ALA A 131 -4.85 -5.07 12.45
C ALA A 131 -3.99 -3.90 12.99
N GLU A 132 -2.68 -4.01 12.85
CA GLU A 132 -1.78 -2.99 13.39
C GLU A 132 -1.72 -1.74 12.50
N ILE A 133 -1.85 -1.92 11.18
CA ILE A 133 -1.81 -0.84 10.19
C ILE A 133 -2.89 -1.06 9.14
N PHE A 134 -3.56 0.02 8.75
CA PHE A 134 -4.45 0.03 7.59
C PHE A 134 -3.94 1.05 6.57
N CYS A 135 -3.67 0.58 5.35
CA CYS A 135 -3.25 1.42 4.23
C CYS A 135 -4.50 1.78 3.40
N ILE A 136 -4.79 3.08 3.31
CA ILE A 136 -6.08 3.58 2.80
C ILE A 136 -6.13 3.70 1.27
N GLY A 137 -5.04 3.37 0.58
CA GLY A 137 -4.89 3.49 -0.87
C GLY A 137 -3.45 3.30 -1.30
N THR A 138 -3.25 2.97 -2.58
CA THR A 138 -1.94 2.66 -3.16
C THR A 138 -1.86 3.25 -4.56
N GLU A 139 -0.94 4.20 -4.75
CA GLU A 139 -0.60 4.82 -6.05
C GLU A 139 -1.83 5.31 -6.85
N LEU A 140 -2.64 6.18 -6.24
CA LEU A 140 -3.84 6.78 -6.82
C LEU A 140 -3.64 8.28 -7.12
N GLU A 141 -2.50 8.64 -7.72
CA GLU A 141 -2.01 10.03 -7.87
C GLU A 141 -3.08 11.00 -8.43
N LEU A 142 -3.65 10.70 -9.60
CA LEU A 142 -4.62 11.61 -10.22
C LEU A 142 -5.91 11.70 -9.40
N PHE A 143 -6.38 10.61 -8.80
CA PHE A 143 -7.55 10.64 -7.92
C PHE A 143 -7.28 11.52 -6.68
N VAL A 144 -6.13 11.37 -6.03
CA VAL A 144 -5.72 12.23 -4.90
C VAL A 144 -5.63 13.70 -5.32
N LYS A 145 -4.99 13.97 -6.45
CA LYS A 145 -4.77 15.31 -6.99
C LYS A 145 -6.08 16.03 -7.30
N PHE A 146 -7.04 15.34 -7.95
CA PHE A 146 -8.29 15.96 -8.39
C PHE A 146 -9.38 15.94 -7.31
N ARG A 147 -9.33 15.03 -6.33
CA ARG A 147 -10.34 14.89 -5.26
C ARG A 147 -9.81 15.03 -3.82
N PRO A 148 -8.99 16.05 -3.49
CA PRO A 148 -8.36 16.16 -2.16
C PRO A 148 -9.36 16.34 -1.00
N LYS A 149 -10.52 16.98 -1.27
CA LYS A 149 -11.60 17.14 -0.29
C LYS A 149 -12.25 15.80 0.06
N TYR A 150 -12.48 14.96 -0.94
CA TYR A 150 -13.01 13.60 -0.74
C TYR A 150 -12.07 12.77 0.13
N TRP A 151 -10.76 12.75 -0.17
CA TRP A 151 -9.77 12.01 0.62
C TRP A 151 -9.75 12.44 2.09
N SER A 152 -9.79 13.75 2.35
CA SER A 152 -9.86 14.26 3.74
C SER A 152 -11.14 13.83 4.47
N GLN A 153 -12.28 13.71 3.75
CA GLN A 153 -13.53 13.20 4.33
C GLN A 153 -13.49 11.69 4.53
N LEU A 154 -12.93 10.93 3.58
CA LEU A 154 -12.75 9.49 3.66
C LEU A 154 -11.90 9.12 4.88
N ILE A 155 -10.77 9.82 5.12
CA ILE A 155 -9.93 9.58 6.29
C ILE A 155 -10.72 9.77 7.60
N LYS A 156 -11.60 10.78 7.68
CA LYS A 156 -12.48 10.96 8.85
C LYS A 156 -13.45 9.79 9.04
N LYS A 157 -14.06 9.30 7.95
CA LYS A 157 -14.94 8.11 7.98
C LYS A 157 -14.17 6.87 8.44
N ILE A 158 -12.97 6.64 7.91
CA ILE A 158 -12.11 5.51 8.30
C ILE A 158 -11.78 5.60 9.80
N LYS A 159 -11.33 6.76 10.31
CA LYS A 159 -11.01 6.95 11.74
C LYS A 159 -12.22 6.77 12.67
N ALA A 160 -13.43 6.96 12.17
CA ALA A 160 -14.65 6.69 12.95
C ALA A 160 -14.82 5.18 13.19
N ILE A 161 -14.41 4.34 12.22
CA ILE A 161 -14.50 2.87 12.26
C ILE A 161 -13.25 2.27 12.92
N TYR A 162 -12.08 2.50 12.33
CA TYR A 162 -10.82 1.86 12.70
C TYR A 162 -9.97 2.73 13.62
N LYS A 163 -9.44 2.14 14.70
CA LYS A 163 -8.69 2.85 15.76
C LYS A 163 -7.17 2.61 15.72
N GLY A 164 -6.71 1.70 14.86
CA GLY A 164 -5.29 1.45 14.67
C GLY A 164 -4.59 2.52 13.81
N LYS A 165 -3.39 2.21 13.33
CA LYS A 165 -2.55 3.17 12.61
C LYS A 165 -2.89 3.26 11.12
N LEU A 166 -2.90 4.47 10.58
CA LEU A 166 -3.21 4.73 9.16
C LEU A 166 -1.99 5.13 8.35
N THR A 167 -1.96 4.68 7.10
CA THR A 167 -1.01 5.14 6.08
C THR A 167 -1.67 5.17 4.70
N TYR A 168 -0.98 5.73 3.71
CA TYR A 168 -1.30 5.70 2.29
C TYR A 168 0.00 5.35 1.56
N ALA A 169 -0.03 4.44 0.60
CA ALA A 169 1.15 4.02 -0.15
C ALA A 169 1.31 4.90 -1.39
N ALA A 170 2.14 5.94 -1.28
CA ALA A 170 2.38 6.88 -2.36
C ALA A 170 3.54 6.40 -3.26
N ASN A 171 3.42 6.52 -4.57
CA ASN A 171 4.53 6.24 -5.49
C ASN A 171 5.77 7.13 -5.17
N TRP A 172 6.97 6.65 -5.48
CA TRP A 172 8.25 7.30 -5.17
C TRP A 172 8.39 8.73 -5.73
N ASN A 173 7.65 9.08 -6.78
CA ASN A 173 7.65 10.39 -7.43
C ASN A 173 6.48 11.31 -7.00
N GLU A 174 5.47 10.78 -6.29
CA GLU A 174 4.28 11.54 -5.87
C GLU A 174 4.28 11.89 -4.38
N PHE A 175 4.96 11.10 -3.52
CA PHE A 175 4.81 11.16 -2.05
C PHE A 175 4.98 12.57 -1.45
N ALA A 176 5.85 13.39 -2.03
CA ALA A 176 6.10 14.76 -1.56
C ALA A 176 4.93 15.73 -1.80
N LYS A 177 3.98 15.36 -2.67
CA LYS A 177 2.82 16.17 -3.08
C LYS A 177 1.50 15.71 -2.43
N THR A 178 1.48 14.54 -1.80
CA THR A 178 0.27 14.00 -1.16
C THR A 178 -0.22 14.93 -0.04
N PRO A 179 -1.47 15.44 -0.10
CA PRO A 179 -1.88 16.62 0.65
C PRO A 179 -2.40 16.35 2.07
N PHE A 180 -2.42 15.09 2.52
CA PHE A 180 -3.14 14.67 3.74
C PHE A 180 -2.29 13.89 4.75
N TRP A 181 -0.96 13.96 4.65
CA TRP A 181 -0.05 13.25 5.57
C TRP A 181 -0.23 13.64 7.05
N ASP A 182 -0.63 14.89 7.32
CA ASP A 182 -0.93 15.38 8.66
C ASP A 182 -2.09 14.62 9.33
N GLN A 183 -2.98 14.05 8.51
CA GLN A 183 -4.11 13.24 8.92
C GLN A 183 -3.77 11.74 9.09
N LEU A 184 -2.55 11.30 8.75
CA LEU A 184 -2.11 9.90 8.83
C LEU A 184 -1.01 9.70 9.90
N ASP A 185 -0.75 8.45 10.27
CA ASP A 185 0.28 8.10 11.26
C ASP A 185 1.66 7.89 10.61
N TYR A 186 1.69 7.46 9.35
CA TYR A 186 2.91 7.24 8.58
C TYR A 186 2.84 7.91 7.22
N ILE A 187 3.98 8.46 6.78
CA ILE A 187 4.21 8.78 5.37
C ILE A 187 4.60 7.48 4.67
N GLY A 188 3.66 6.90 3.93
CA GLY A 188 3.87 5.65 3.19
C GLY A 188 4.44 5.93 1.80
N ILE A 189 5.50 5.20 1.44
CA ILE A 189 6.17 5.37 0.14
C ILE A 189 6.41 3.98 -0.48
N ASP A 190 5.95 3.80 -1.71
CA ASP A 190 6.34 2.68 -2.56
C ASP A 190 7.68 3.05 -3.22
N ALA A 191 8.76 2.58 -2.59
CA ALA A 191 10.10 3.15 -2.67
C ALA A 191 10.94 2.56 -3.83
N TYR A 192 10.34 2.46 -5.01
CA TYR A 192 11.02 2.01 -6.24
C TYR A 192 11.86 3.12 -6.89
N PHE A 193 12.66 3.84 -6.10
CA PHE A 193 13.49 4.94 -6.59
C PHE A 193 14.52 4.46 -7.63
N PRO A 194 14.71 5.19 -8.75
CA PRO A 194 15.86 5.01 -9.63
C PRO A 194 17.16 5.30 -8.90
N LEU A 195 18.07 4.32 -8.85
CA LEU A 195 19.35 4.42 -8.14
C LEU A 195 20.56 4.39 -9.08
N SER A 196 20.48 3.71 -10.23
CA SER A 196 21.64 3.56 -11.11
C SER A 196 21.26 3.20 -12.54
N ASP A 197 21.98 3.79 -13.51
CA ASP A 197 21.89 3.41 -14.93
C ASP A 197 22.77 2.23 -15.33
N LYS A 198 23.53 1.65 -14.38
CA LYS A 198 24.43 0.54 -14.66
C LYS A 198 23.67 -0.76 -14.93
N LYS A 199 24.26 -1.60 -15.78
CA LYS A 199 23.74 -2.94 -16.11
C LYS A 199 23.64 -3.84 -14.87
N THR A 200 24.65 -3.82 -14.00
CA THR A 200 24.70 -4.63 -12.80
C THR A 200 25.26 -3.77 -11.67
N PRO A 201 24.44 -2.91 -11.03
CA PRO A 201 24.93 -1.94 -10.06
C PRO A 201 25.50 -2.64 -8.82
N SER A 202 26.61 -2.14 -8.29
CA SER A 202 27.13 -2.60 -7.01
C SER A 202 26.32 -2.04 -5.83
N TYR A 203 26.60 -2.52 -4.63
CA TYR A 203 26.03 -1.95 -3.40
C TYR A 203 26.37 -0.46 -3.27
N GLU A 204 27.62 -0.08 -3.56
CA GLU A 204 28.10 1.30 -3.52
C GLU A 204 27.39 2.18 -4.55
N ASP A 205 27.11 1.64 -5.75
CA ASP A 205 26.34 2.35 -6.77
C ASP A 205 24.93 2.67 -6.29
N CYS A 206 24.27 1.72 -5.64
CA CYS A 206 22.96 1.93 -5.05
C CYS A 206 23.01 2.95 -3.90
N LEU A 207 24.02 2.89 -3.03
CA LEU A 207 24.22 3.87 -1.96
C LEU A 207 24.42 5.29 -2.50
N GLU A 208 25.16 5.43 -3.60
CA GLU A 208 25.34 6.72 -4.27
C GLU A 208 24.01 7.25 -4.80
N GLY A 209 23.22 6.41 -5.49
CA GLY A 209 21.89 6.76 -6.00
C GLY A 209 20.93 7.26 -4.92
N TRP A 210 21.00 6.69 -3.72
CA TRP A 210 20.17 7.12 -2.59
C TRP A 210 20.50 8.51 -2.04
N LYS A 211 21.69 9.07 -2.31
CA LYS A 211 22.11 10.37 -1.75
C LYS A 211 21.23 11.54 -2.20
N SER A 212 20.62 11.45 -3.38
CA SER A 212 19.70 12.48 -3.89
C SER A 212 18.30 12.36 -3.27
N HIS A 213 17.82 11.13 -3.04
CA HIS A 213 16.46 10.85 -2.56
C HIS A 213 16.33 11.00 -1.04
N LYS A 214 17.31 10.50 -0.28
CA LYS A 214 17.25 10.45 1.20
C LYS A 214 17.01 11.82 1.85
N PRO A 215 17.67 12.93 1.46
CA PRO A 215 17.43 14.23 2.07
C PRO A 215 16.00 14.75 1.89
N ILE A 216 15.36 14.43 0.76
CA ILE A 216 13.98 14.83 0.46
C ILE A 216 13.02 14.12 1.42
N ILE A 217 13.20 12.81 1.57
CA ILE A 217 12.42 11.95 2.48
C ILE A 217 12.61 12.42 3.94
N GLU A 218 13.86 12.62 4.37
CA GLU A 218 14.15 13.09 5.73
C GLU A 218 13.56 14.47 6.03
N LYS A 219 13.64 15.39 5.06
CA LYS A 219 13.07 16.73 5.20
C LYS A 219 11.56 16.66 5.40
N LEU A 220 10.86 15.89 4.57
CA LEU A 220 9.41 15.74 4.66
C LEU A 220 8.99 15.13 6.01
N SER A 221 9.67 14.04 6.43
CA SER A 221 9.43 13.39 7.72
C SER A 221 9.59 14.35 8.90
N LYS A 222 10.68 15.15 8.90
CA LYS A 222 10.94 16.16 9.94
C LYS A 222 9.93 17.31 9.92
N GLN A 223 9.53 17.77 8.73
CA GLN A 223 8.58 18.87 8.57
C GLN A 223 7.19 18.52 9.09
N LEU A 224 6.76 17.27 8.91
CA LEU A 224 5.43 16.81 9.32
C LEU A 224 5.41 16.14 10.69
N ASP A 225 6.57 15.89 11.30
CA ASP A 225 6.72 15.06 12.50
C ASP A 225 6.01 13.71 12.34
N ARG A 226 6.30 13.05 11.21
CA ARG A 226 5.72 11.75 10.85
C ARG A 226 6.80 10.77 10.42
N PRO A 227 6.79 9.54 10.97
CA PRO A 227 7.71 8.49 10.52
C PRO A 227 7.42 8.07 9.08
N ILE A 228 8.48 7.69 8.37
CA ILE A 228 8.40 7.06 7.04
C ILE A 228 8.13 5.57 7.20
N LEU A 229 7.22 5.04 6.38
CA LEU A 229 7.02 3.62 6.17
C LEU A 229 7.24 3.34 4.67
N PHE A 230 8.26 2.57 4.32
CA PHE A 230 8.35 2.05 2.95
C PHE A 230 7.31 0.94 2.81
N THR A 231 6.18 1.28 2.19
CA THR A 231 5.01 0.41 2.05
C THR A 231 5.22 -0.64 0.97
N GLU A 232 6.09 -0.36 0.01
CA GLU A 232 6.69 -1.31 -0.92
C GLU A 232 8.14 -0.94 -1.19
N TYR A 233 8.95 -1.95 -1.48
CA TYR A 233 10.25 -1.82 -2.10
C TYR A 233 10.69 -3.20 -2.59
N GLY A 234 11.51 -3.23 -3.62
CA GLY A 234 12.03 -4.47 -4.18
C GLY A 234 12.77 -4.21 -5.48
N TYR A 235 13.57 -5.20 -5.87
CA TYR A 235 14.29 -5.18 -7.14
C TYR A 235 14.23 -6.58 -7.76
N ARG A 236 13.93 -6.65 -9.05
CA ARG A 236 14.02 -7.90 -9.81
C ARG A 236 15.49 -8.28 -10.00
N SER A 237 15.78 -9.58 -10.01
CA SER A 237 17.12 -10.12 -10.29
C SER A 237 17.42 -10.12 -11.80
N VAL A 238 17.47 -8.94 -12.41
CA VAL A 238 17.71 -8.71 -13.84
C VAL A 238 18.71 -7.57 -14.05
N ASP A 239 19.25 -7.47 -15.27
CA ASP A 239 20.07 -6.34 -15.68
C ASP A 239 19.28 -5.03 -15.58
N TYR A 240 19.96 -3.94 -15.23
CA TYR A 240 19.41 -2.58 -15.08
C TYR A 240 18.30 -2.45 -14.03
N SER A 241 18.22 -3.37 -13.06
CA SER A 241 17.23 -3.33 -11.98
C SER A 241 17.24 -2.03 -11.16
N GLY A 242 18.39 -1.33 -11.11
CA GLY A 242 18.52 -0.03 -10.45
C GLY A 242 17.99 1.17 -11.25
N ARG A 243 17.65 1.02 -12.54
CA ARG A 243 17.26 2.14 -13.41
C ARG A 243 15.76 2.43 -13.31
N GLN A 244 14.94 1.41 -13.56
CA GLN A 244 13.47 1.49 -13.49
C GLN A 244 12.97 0.22 -12.76
N PRO A 245 13.02 0.19 -11.43
CA PRO A 245 12.75 -1.03 -10.65
C PRO A 245 11.34 -1.62 -10.85
N TRP A 246 10.41 -0.80 -11.36
CA TRP A 246 9.02 -1.16 -11.65
C TRP A 246 8.81 -1.79 -13.04
N VAL A 247 9.79 -1.77 -13.96
CA VAL A 247 9.63 -2.33 -15.31
C VAL A 247 9.75 -3.86 -15.29
N SER A 248 8.76 -4.53 -15.91
CA SER A 248 8.57 -5.99 -15.81
C SER A 248 8.96 -6.78 -17.08
N ASP A 249 9.39 -6.06 -18.11
CA ASP A 249 9.54 -6.50 -19.51
C ASP A 249 10.77 -7.36 -19.78
#